data_AF-A0A1V6UGT7-F1
#
_entry.id   AF-A0A1V6UGT7-F1
#
_cell.length_a   1.000
_cell.length_b   1.000
_cell.length_c   1.000
_cell.angle_alpha   90.00
_cell.angle_beta   90.00
_cell.angle_gamma   90.00
#
_symmetry.space_group_name_H-M   'P 1'
#
loop_
_entity.id
_entity.type
_entity.pdbx_description
1 polymer ?
#
loop_
_entity_poly.entity_id
_entity_poly.type
_entity_poly.pdbx_seq_one_letter_code
_entity_poly.pdbx_strand_id
1 'polypeptide(L)'
;MVQKKAIIFVDDNDKICALDQRGVELLTHSPYAAVHAFLDEAHTRGIDLKLPSNYRAVVTLGPGITKDKLVQACMRMRKLGKGQSVVVKSP
;
A
#
# COMPACT_ATOMS: atom_id res chain seq x y z
N MET A 1 2.88 -23.95 -7.01
CA MET A 1 2.57 -22.61 -7.58
C MET A 1 3.59 -21.63 -7.03
N VAL A 2 4.44 -21.04 -7.87
CA VAL A 2 5.46 -20.08 -7.43
C VAL A 2 4.77 -18.75 -7.15
N GLN A 3 4.74 -18.33 -5.89
CA GLN A 3 4.25 -16.99 -5.53
C GLN A 3 5.26 -15.96 -6.04
N LYS A 4 4.86 -15.16 -7.02
CA LYS A 4 5.67 -14.03 -7.45
C LYS A 4 5.58 -12.91 -6.40
N LYS A 5 6.71 -12.26 -6.13
CA LYS A 5 6.79 -11.07 -5.27
C LYS A 5 6.74 -9.84 -6.17
N ALA A 6 5.84 -8.92 -5.87
CA ALA A 6 5.74 -7.65 -6.57
C ALA A 6 5.43 -6.52 -5.59
N ILE A 7 5.81 -5.30 -5.98
CA ILE A 7 5.40 -4.07 -5.31
C ILE A 7 4.19 -3.53 -6.06
N ILE A 8 3.08 -3.33 -5.35
CA ILE A 8 1.89 -2.68 -5.89
C ILE A 8 1.98 -1.20 -5.61
N PHE A 9 1.78 -0.37 -6.62
CA PHE A 9 1.79 1.08 -6.50
C PHE A 9 0.77 1.67 -7.48
N VAL A 10 0.52 2.97 -7.36
CA VAL A 10 -0.28 3.73 -8.32
C VAL A 10 0.65 4.61 -9.14
N ASP A 11 0.53 4.57 -10.47
CA ASP A 11 1.32 5.42 -11.35
C ASP A 11 0.74 6.84 -11.48
N ASP A 12 1.43 7.71 -12.21
CA ASP A 12 1.02 9.10 -12.45
C ASP A 12 -0.30 9.24 -13.25
N ASN A 13 -0.86 8.13 -13.76
CA ASN A 13 -2.13 8.08 -14.48
C ASN A 13 -3.25 7.43 -13.64
N ASP A 14 -3.09 7.35 -12.31
CA ASP A 14 -4.02 6.72 -11.38
C ASP A 14 -4.25 5.21 -11.62
N LYS A 15 -3.30 4.53 -12.30
CA LYS A 15 -3.41 3.09 -12.59
C LYS A 15 -2.68 2.27 -11.54
N ILE A 16 -3.32 1.19 -11.08
CA ILE A 16 -2.70 0.24 -10.17
C ILE A 16 -1.73 -0.64 -10.95
N CYS A 17 -0.46 -0.56 -10.59
CA CYS A 17 0.64 -1.25 -11.24
C CYS A 17 1.33 -2.22 -10.28
N ALA A 18 1.91 -3.28 -10.83
CA ALA A 18 2.77 -4.22 -10.15
C ALA A 18 4.19 -4.12 -10.71
N LEU A 19 5.18 -3.89 -9.84
CA LEU A 19 6.60 -3.95 -10.17
C LEU A 19 7.18 -5.27 -9.65
N ASP A 20 7.67 -6.12 -10.55
CA ASP A 20 8.45 -7.33 -10.22
C ASP A 20 9.87 -7.25 -10.82
N GLN A 21 10.63 -8.34 -10.75
CA GLN A 21 12.00 -8.40 -11.30
C GLN A 21 12.09 -8.20 -12.82
N ARG A 22 10.97 -8.29 -13.54
CA ARG A 22 10.88 -8.16 -15.00
C ARG A 22 10.46 -6.76 -15.43
N GLY A 23 9.97 -5.94 -14.50
CA GLY A 23 9.52 -4.58 -14.75
C GLY A 23 8.12 -4.30 -14.21
N VAL A 24 7.53 -3.23 -14.73
CA VAL A 24 6.21 -2.73 -14.34
C VAL A 24 5.14 -3.31 -15.28
N GLU A 25 4.05 -3.81 -14.72
CA GLU A 25 2.85 -4.22 -15.46
C GLU A 25 1.56 -3.67 -14.81
N LEU A 26 0.51 -3.53 -15.60
CA LEU A 26 -0.81 -3.12 -15.09
C LEU A 26 -1.44 -4.26 -14.29
N LEU A 27 -1.87 -3.99 -13.06
CA LEU A 27 -2.50 -4.99 -12.21
C LEU A 27 -3.96 -5.20 -12.64
N THR A 28 -4.19 -6.07 -13.62
CA THR A 28 -5.53 -6.44 -14.12
C THR A 28 -6.09 -7.69 -13.44
N HIS A 29 -5.26 -8.67 -13.10
CA HIS A 29 -5.62 -9.90 -12.36
C HIS A 29 -4.49 -10.29 -11.41
N SER A 30 -4.78 -10.91 -10.25
CA SER A 30 -3.76 -11.16 -9.19
C SER A 30 -3.21 -12.60 -9.20
N PRO A 31 -1.95 -12.81 -9.64
CA PRO A 31 -1.15 -13.99 -9.29
C PRO A 31 -0.16 -13.73 -8.12
N TYR A 32 -0.22 -12.55 -7.48
CA TYR A 32 0.77 -12.11 -6.49
C TYR A 32 0.26 -12.36 -5.07
N ALA A 33 0.90 -13.30 -4.37
CA ALA A 33 0.48 -13.74 -3.03
C ALA A 33 1.24 -13.04 -1.88
N ALA A 34 2.26 -12.22 -2.18
CA ALA A 34 2.98 -11.42 -1.18
C ALA A 34 3.21 -10.00 -1.73
N VAL A 35 2.28 -9.11 -1.39
CA VAL A 35 2.18 -7.74 -1.92
C VAL A 35 2.84 -6.77 -0.96
N HIS A 36 3.94 -6.14 -1.36
CA HIS A 36 4.36 -4.88 -0.74
C HIS A 36 3.57 -3.78 -1.44
N ALA A 37 2.79 -2.99 -0.72
CA ALA A 37 2.00 -1.92 -1.32
C ALA A 37 2.60 -0.56 -0.95
N PHE A 38 2.82 0.28 -1.96
CA PHE A 38 3.12 1.69 -1.79
C PHE A 38 1.85 2.48 -2.09
N LEU A 39 1.43 3.28 -1.12
CA LEU A 39 0.23 4.10 -1.22
C LEU A 39 0.61 5.55 -0.95
N ASP A 40 0.48 6.42 -1.95
CA ASP A 40 0.70 7.86 -1.80
C ASP A 40 -0.60 8.62 -1.49
N GLU A 41 -0.49 9.89 -1.09
CA GLU A 41 -1.66 10.72 -0.74
C GLU A 41 -2.48 11.14 -1.97
N ALA A 42 -1.80 11.38 -3.10
CA ALA A 42 -2.39 12.02 -4.28
C ALA A 42 -3.25 11.05 -5.09
N HIS A 43 -2.77 9.83 -5.35
CA HIS A 43 -3.32 8.96 -6.39
C HIS A 43 -4.08 7.74 -5.82
N THR A 44 -4.16 7.57 -4.48
CA THR A 44 -4.79 6.39 -3.86
C THR A 44 -6.20 6.60 -3.30
N ARG A 45 -6.82 7.76 -3.53
CA ARG A 45 -8.20 8.01 -3.07
C ARG A 45 -9.16 7.01 -3.71
N GLY A 46 -9.90 6.26 -2.87
CA GLY A 46 -10.87 5.27 -3.33
C GLY A 46 -10.34 3.85 -3.59
N ILE A 47 -9.03 3.62 -3.55
CA ILE A 47 -8.48 2.26 -3.73
C ILE A 47 -8.70 1.41 -2.48
N ASP A 48 -9.39 0.27 -2.65
CA ASP A 48 -9.57 -0.75 -1.61
C ASP A 48 -8.67 -1.95 -1.87
N LEU A 49 -7.46 -1.91 -1.30
CA LEU A 49 -6.53 -3.03 -1.36
C LEU A 49 -6.81 -3.99 -0.20
N LYS A 50 -7.20 -5.24 -0.52
CA LYS A 50 -7.39 -6.29 0.48
C LYS A 50 -6.04 -6.80 1.01
N LEU A 51 -5.57 -6.17 2.08
CA LEU A 51 -4.34 -6.54 2.77
C LEU A 51 -4.53 -7.79 3.66
N PRO A 52 -3.48 -8.63 3.81
CA PRO A 52 -3.49 -9.75 4.75
C PRO A 52 -3.82 -9.32 6.20
N SER A 53 -4.37 -10.24 6.99
CA SER A 53 -4.77 -9.96 8.39
C SER A 53 -3.60 -9.69 9.33
N ASN A 54 -2.39 -10.13 8.99
CA ASN A 54 -1.16 -9.94 9.76
C ASN A 54 -0.18 -8.93 9.11
N TYR A 55 -0.69 -8.09 8.19
CA TYR A 55 0.13 -7.15 7.43
C TYR A 55 0.73 -6.06 8.32
N ARG A 56 1.98 -5.70 8.05
CA ARG A 56 2.67 -4.59 8.72
C ARG A 56 3.01 -3.53 7.69
N ALA A 57 2.70 -2.28 8.01
CA ALA A 57 2.97 -1.14 7.14
C ALA A 57 3.83 -0.09 7.85
N VAL A 58 4.53 0.72 7.05
CA VAL A 58 5.20 1.93 7.51
C VAL A 58 4.43 3.12 6.95
N VAL A 59 4.14 4.09 7.82
CA VAL A 59 3.56 5.38 7.42
C VAL A 59 4.65 6.43 7.54
N THR A 60 5.00 7.06 6.43
CA THR A 60 6.01 8.11 6.37
C THR A 60 5.38 9.48 6.57
N LEU A 61 5.91 10.28 7.50
CA LEU A 61 5.46 11.64 7.76
C LEU A 61 6.22 12.63 6.87
N GLY A 62 5.49 13.40 6.07
CA GLY A 62 6.00 14.55 5.34
C GLY A 62 5.73 15.88 6.08
N PRO A 63 6.44 16.97 5.72
CA PRO A 63 6.15 18.30 6.25
C PRO A 63 4.69 18.71 6.02
N GLY A 64 4.07 19.34 7.01
CA GLY A 64 2.69 19.84 6.91
C GLY A 64 1.60 18.76 6.95
N ILE A 65 1.93 17.51 7.29
CA ILE A 65 0.94 16.46 7.51
C ILE A 65 0.06 16.82 8.72
N THR A 66 -1.26 16.81 8.53
CA THR A 66 -2.21 17.01 9.63
C THR A 66 -2.49 15.69 10.34
N LYS A 67 -2.99 15.77 11.58
CA LYS A 67 -3.46 14.60 12.32
C LYS A 67 -4.46 13.77 11.49
N ASP A 68 -5.40 14.43 10.83
CA ASP A 68 -6.45 13.75 10.09
C ASP A 68 -5.90 13.02 8.86
N LYS A 69 -4.94 13.61 8.14
CA LYS A 69 -4.26 12.93 7.02
C LYS A 69 -3.48 11.70 7.50
N LEU A 70 -2.77 11.81 8.63
CA LEU A 70 -2.08 10.67 9.24
C LEU A 70 -3.07 9.55 9.62
N VAL A 71 -4.18 9.90 10.27
CA VAL A 71 -5.22 8.93 10.64
C VAL A 71 -5.81 8.28 9.39
N GLN A 72 -6.11 9.04 8.33
CA GLN A 72 -6.61 8.51 7.06
C GLN A 72 -5.64 7.51 6.41
N ALA A 73 -4.34 7.81 6.43
CA ALA A 73 -3.31 6.88 5.93
C ALA A 73 -3.29 5.58 6.75
N CYS A 74 -3.29 5.67 8.09
CA CYS A 74 -3.34 4.51 8.97
C CYS A 74 -4.62 3.67 8.79
N MET A 75 -5.77 4.31 8.55
CA MET A 75 -7.08 3.65 8.39
C MET A 75 -7.22 2.84 7.10
N ARG A 76 -6.25 2.91 6.18
CA ARG A 76 -6.15 1.95 5.07
C ARG A 76 -5.89 0.52 5.57
N MET A 77 -5.31 0.37 6.77
CA MET A 77 -5.21 -0.90 7.49
C MET A 77 -6.53 -1.21 8.20
N ARG A 78 -7.49 -1.83 7.49
CA ARG A 78 -8.86 -2.08 8.00
C ARG A 78 -8.93 -2.97 9.25
N LYS A 79 -7.89 -3.73 9.55
CA LYS A 79 -7.78 -4.59 10.74
C LYS A 79 -6.69 -4.10 11.71
N LEU A 80 -6.38 -2.80 11.72
CA LEU A 80 -5.39 -2.21 12.62
C LEU A 80 -5.69 -2.56 14.08
N GLY A 81 -4.70 -3.06 14.81
CA GLY A 81 -4.85 -3.55 16.19
C GLY A 81 -5.51 -4.94 16.30
N LYS A 82 -5.93 -5.53 15.18
CA LYS A 82 -6.51 -6.87 15.06
C LYS A 82 -5.67 -7.75 14.13
N GLY A 83 -4.37 -7.80 14.41
CA GLY A 83 -3.35 -8.52 13.63
C GLY A 83 -2.56 -7.61 12.68
N GLN A 84 -3.17 -6.54 12.16
CA GLN A 84 -2.44 -5.53 11.40
C GLN A 84 -1.79 -4.49 12.31
N SER A 85 -0.65 -3.96 11.88
CA SER A 85 0.11 -2.95 12.61
C SER A 85 0.71 -1.89 11.69
N VAL A 86 0.88 -0.68 12.21
CA VAL A 86 1.60 0.41 11.52
C VAL A 86 2.76 0.89 12.37
N VAL A 87 3.85 1.28 11.73
CA VAL A 87 4.93 2.06 12.35
C VAL A 87 4.98 3.42 11.66
N VAL A 88 4.93 4.48 12.44
CA VAL A 88 5.07 5.84 11.92
C VAL A 88 6.55 6.21 11.93
N LYS A 89 7.05 6.73 10.81
CA LYS A 89 8.44 7.18 10.63
C LYS A 89 8.45 8.58 10.02
N SER A 90 9.27 9.47 10.55
CA SER A 90 9.73 10.66 9.84
C SER A 90 11.18 10.42 9.37
N PRO A 91 11.65 11.14 8.35
CA PRO A 91 13.08 11.35 8.15
C PRO A 91 13.76 11.90 9.40
#